data_AF-A0A7S3HGS8-F1
#
_entry.id   AF-A0A7S3HGS8-F1
#
_cell.length_a   1.000
_cell.length_b   1.000
_cell.length_c   1.000
_cell.angle_alpha   90.00
_cell.angle_beta   90.00
_cell.angle_gamma   90.00
#
_symmetry.space_group_name_H-M   'P 1'
#
loop_
_entity.id
_entity.type
_entity.pdbx_description
1 polymer ?
#
loop_
_entity_poly.entity_id
_entity_poly.type
_entity_poly.pdbx_seq_one_letter_code
_entity_poly.pdbx_strand_id
1 'polypeptide(L)'
;MSAKRKFQETLSEKTNNSDHISVKKADLPRYLGESEFNEALDEEDDEIMVPTNCLKWNTDIQDPSDLSHMLSTIRYWGLKRLPAELIDFIIGDKTGQSDLAINEYAEELKFLKCLETMRDSPPEKHVDIALHRGEVDIIRHLVEDK
;
A
#
# COMPACT_ATOMS: atom_id res chain seq x y z
N MET A 1 3.57 21.63 18.88
CA MET A 1 2.97 21.69 17.52
C MET A 1 4.08 22.14 16.57
N SER A 2 5.01 21.30 16.12
CA SER A 2 4.98 20.06 15.33
C SER A 2 5.65 20.36 13.98
N ALA A 3 6.98 20.27 13.96
CA ALA A 3 7.81 20.40 12.75
C ALA A 3 7.38 19.41 11.64
N LYS A 4 6.67 18.33 12.01
CA LYS A 4 6.07 17.36 11.09
C LYS A 4 4.95 17.95 10.21
N ARG A 5 4.14 18.89 10.74
CA ARG A 5 3.12 19.59 9.93
C ARG A 5 3.75 20.56 8.95
N LYS A 6 4.78 21.29 9.38
CA LYS A 6 5.51 22.20 8.49
C LYS A 6 6.21 21.46 7.36
N PHE A 7 6.69 20.24 7.58
CA PHE A 7 7.30 19.43 6.52
C PHE A 7 6.27 18.98 5.46
N GLN A 8 5.07 18.58 5.89
CA GLN A 8 3.96 18.26 4.99
C GLN A 8 3.45 19.50 4.21
N GLU A 9 3.38 20.66 4.86
CA GLU A 9 3.01 21.92 4.19
C GLU A 9 4.08 22.37 3.18
N THR A 10 5.37 22.21 3.49
CA THR A 10 6.45 22.54 2.54
C THR A 10 6.52 21.61 1.32
N LEU A 11 5.98 20.40 1.41
CA LEU A 11 5.84 19.50 0.26
C LEU A 11 4.59 19.83 -0.58
N SER A 12 3.57 20.44 0.03
CA SER A 12 2.34 20.85 -0.66
C SER A 12 2.49 22.14 -1.50
N GLU A 13 3.48 22.99 -1.23
CA GLU A 13 3.65 24.29 -1.91
C GLU A 13 4.65 24.27 -3.09
N LYS A 14 5.20 23.11 -3.46
CA LYS A 14 5.97 22.92 -4.70
C LYS A 14 5.20 22.10 -5.74
N THR A 15 3.97 22.50 -6.05
CA THR A 15 3.26 22.07 -7.26
C THR A 15 3.85 22.78 -8.49
N ASN A 16 5.08 22.44 -8.84
CA ASN A 16 5.55 22.52 -10.21
C ASN A 16 5.47 21.10 -10.78
N ASN A 17 4.51 20.91 -11.67
CA ASN A 17 4.33 19.82 -12.63
C ASN A 17 5.56 18.91 -12.86
N SER A 18 5.84 18.02 -11.91
CA SER A 18 6.83 16.97 -12.04
C SER A 18 6.13 15.70 -11.64
N ASP A 19 5.87 14.83 -12.62
CA ASP A 19 5.25 13.53 -12.41
C ASP A 19 6.06 12.66 -11.44
N HIS A 20 7.30 13.06 -11.14
CA HIS A 20 8.25 12.35 -10.30
C HIS A 20 8.82 13.25 -9.19
N ILE A 21 9.21 12.63 -8.10
CA ILE A 21 9.90 13.23 -6.97
C ILE A 21 11.27 12.55 -6.78
N SER A 22 12.31 13.34 -6.48
CA SER A 22 13.59 12.80 -6.03
C SER A 22 13.50 12.51 -4.54
N VAL A 23 13.81 11.29 -4.13
CA VAL A 23 13.85 10.88 -2.72
C VAL A 23 15.15 10.14 -2.43
N LYS A 24 15.69 10.37 -1.23
CA LYS A 24 16.87 9.65 -0.77
C LYS A 24 16.48 8.27 -0.28
N LYS A 25 17.32 7.27 -0.56
CA LYS A 25 17.11 5.89 -0.07
C LYS A 25 16.97 5.84 1.46
N ALA A 26 17.76 6.65 2.17
CA ALA A 26 17.72 6.77 3.63
C ALA A 26 16.42 7.39 4.18
N ASP A 27 15.71 8.17 3.37
CA ASP A 27 14.45 8.80 3.77
C ASP A 27 13.24 7.91 3.50
N LEU A 28 13.40 6.79 2.77
CA LEU A 28 12.29 5.92 2.42
C LEU A 28 11.56 5.38 3.65
N PRO A 29 10.22 5.35 3.62
CA PRO A 29 9.44 4.69 4.64
C PRO A 29 9.93 3.28 4.91
N ARG A 30 10.03 2.93 6.20
CA ARG A 30 10.57 1.63 6.64
C ARG A 30 9.91 0.44 5.95
N TYR A 31 8.61 0.50 5.68
CA TYR A 31 7.86 -0.58 5.05
C TYR A 31 8.26 -0.82 3.58
N LEU A 32 8.85 0.17 2.91
CA LEU A 32 9.42 0.03 1.56
C LEU A 32 10.85 -0.50 1.55
N GLY A 33 11.52 -0.54 2.70
CA GLY A 33 12.92 -0.98 2.80
C GLY A 33 13.15 -2.43 2.35
N GLU A 34 12.14 -3.30 2.49
CA GLU A 34 12.19 -4.71 2.10
C GLU A 34 11.45 -4.98 0.77
N SER A 35 11.16 -3.92 0.01
CA SER A 35 10.51 -4.04 -1.30
C SER A 35 11.47 -4.54 -2.38
N GLU A 36 10.92 -5.23 -3.39
CA GLU A 36 11.71 -5.75 -4.52
C GLU A 36 12.45 -4.64 -5.27
N PHE A 37 11.80 -3.49 -5.48
CA PHE A 37 12.43 -2.36 -6.15
C PHE A 37 13.61 -1.82 -5.35
N ASN A 38 13.46 -1.65 -4.02
CA ASN A 38 14.55 -1.13 -3.18
C ASN A 38 15.76 -2.07 -3.13
N GLU A 39 15.53 -3.38 -3.14
CA GLU A 39 16.59 -4.39 -3.19
C GLU A 39 17.31 -4.45 -4.54
N ALA A 40 16.65 -4.03 -5.62
CA ALA A 40 17.24 -3.96 -6.95
C ALA A 40 18.07 -2.68 -7.19
N LEU A 41 17.96 -1.68 -6.31
CA LEU A 41 18.76 -0.45 -6.39
C LEU A 41 20.22 -0.72 -6.04
N ASP A 42 21.13 -0.09 -6.79
CA ASP A 42 22.56 -0.10 -6.47
C ASP A 42 22.81 0.53 -5.08
N GLU A 43 23.90 0.13 -4.43
CA GLU A 43 24.37 0.75 -3.19
C GLU A 43 24.92 2.16 -3.45
N GLU A 44 25.33 2.47 -4.67
CA GLU A 44 25.83 3.80 -5.06
C GLU A 44 24.70 4.81 -5.36
N ASP A 45 23.45 4.36 -5.54
CA ASP A 45 22.30 5.21 -5.83
C ASP A 45 21.70 5.78 -4.52
N ASP A 46 22.21 6.94 -4.10
CA ASP A 46 21.72 7.66 -2.91
C ASP A 46 20.33 8.31 -3.11
N GLU A 47 19.99 8.67 -4.35
CA GLU A 47 18.75 9.35 -4.74
C GLU A 47 18.05 8.63 -5.89
N ILE A 48 16.73 8.48 -5.79
CA ILE A 48 15.89 7.83 -6.79
C ILE A 48 14.75 8.75 -7.22
N MET A 49 14.39 8.66 -8.50
CA MET A 49 13.25 9.36 -9.07
C MET A 49 12.03 8.43 -9.06
N VAL A 50 11.01 8.79 -8.28
CA VAL A 50 9.81 7.97 -8.09
C VAL A 50 8.59 8.77 -8.54
N PRO A 51 7.62 8.17 -9.28
CA PRO A 51 6.37 8.85 -9.59
C PRO A 51 5.65 9.30 -8.32
N THR A 52 5.08 10.50 -8.32
CA THR A 52 4.47 11.10 -7.12
C THR A 52 3.34 10.24 -6.55
N ASN A 53 2.58 9.56 -7.42
CA ASN A 53 1.50 8.63 -7.08
C ASN A 53 1.97 7.22 -6.69
N CYS A 54 3.27 6.95 -6.72
CA CYS A 54 3.85 5.64 -6.36
C CYS A 54 4.63 5.69 -5.04
N LEU A 55 4.55 6.78 -4.29
CA LEU A 55 5.15 6.90 -2.97
C LEU A 55 4.15 7.43 -1.94
N LYS A 56 3.62 6.54 -1.11
CA LYS A 56 2.89 6.91 0.09
C LYS A 56 3.84 6.88 1.30
N TRP A 57 3.79 7.88 2.19
CA TRP A 57 4.76 7.96 3.30
C TRP A 57 4.39 7.11 4.52
N ASN A 58 3.12 6.70 4.63
CA ASN A 58 2.59 5.86 5.71
C ASN A 58 1.61 4.83 5.15
N THR A 59 1.22 3.88 6.00
CA THR A 59 0.28 2.81 5.66
C THR A 59 -1.19 3.17 5.87
N ASP A 60 -1.47 4.29 6.54
CA ASP A 60 -2.83 4.75 6.86
C ASP A 60 -3.68 4.95 5.60
N ILE A 61 -4.86 4.33 5.58
CA ILE A 61 -5.85 4.47 4.49
C ILE A 61 -7.15 4.99 5.10
N GLN A 62 -7.56 6.21 4.73
CA GLN A 62 -8.77 6.84 5.26
C GLN A 62 -9.91 6.88 4.23
N ASP A 63 -9.57 6.86 2.94
CA ASP A 63 -10.51 7.01 1.85
C ASP A 63 -10.07 6.25 0.57
N PRO A 64 -10.92 6.18 -0.47
CA PRO A 64 -10.57 5.50 -1.72
C PRO A 64 -9.37 6.08 -2.46
N SER A 65 -9.08 7.37 -2.32
CA SER A 65 -7.90 7.98 -2.95
C SER A 65 -6.63 7.49 -2.27
N ASP A 66 -6.64 7.39 -0.94
CA ASP A 66 -5.56 6.78 -0.17
C ASP A 66 -5.34 5.31 -0.56
N LEU A 67 -6.43 4.57 -0.77
CA LEU A 67 -6.37 3.19 -1.22
C LEU A 67 -5.67 3.08 -2.58
N SER A 68 -6.08 3.87 -3.58
CA SER A 68 -5.44 3.85 -4.90
C SER A 68 -3.96 4.24 -4.85
N HIS A 69 -3.59 5.21 -4.00
CA HIS A 69 -2.19 5.59 -3.78
C HIS A 69 -1.38 4.45 -3.14
N MET A 70 -1.97 3.75 -2.16
CA MET A 70 -1.35 2.57 -1.57
C MET A 70 -1.17 1.44 -2.60
N LEU A 71 -2.19 1.14 -3.40
CA LEU A 71 -2.11 0.10 -4.44
C LEU A 71 -1.08 0.44 -5.53
N SER A 72 -1.01 1.70 -5.95
CA SER A 72 0.04 2.21 -6.85
C SER A 72 1.44 2.00 -6.24
N THR A 73 1.59 2.31 -4.95
CA THR A 73 2.84 2.10 -4.21
C THR A 73 3.22 0.61 -4.16
N ILE A 74 2.28 -0.28 -3.80
CA ILE A 74 2.51 -1.73 -3.75
C ILE A 74 2.95 -2.27 -5.12
N ARG A 75 2.24 -1.88 -6.17
CA ARG A 75 2.52 -2.31 -7.54
C ARG A 75 3.88 -1.84 -8.02
N TYR A 76 4.22 -0.57 -7.77
CA TYR A 76 5.49 0.01 -8.23
C TYR A 76 6.70 -0.58 -7.49
N TRP A 77 6.59 -0.70 -6.17
CA TRP A 77 7.71 -1.12 -5.33
C TRP A 77 7.89 -2.63 -5.24
N GLY A 78 6.85 -3.42 -5.53
CA GLY A 78 6.89 -4.87 -5.33
C GLY A 78 7.00 -5.20 -3.84
N LEU A 79 5.98 -4.81 -3.07
CA LEU A 79 5.97 -5.04 -1.62
C LEU A 79 5.85 -6.55 -1.33
N LYS A 80 6.81 -7.08 -0.57
CA LYS A 80 6.83 -8.49 -0.13
C LYS A 80 5.83 -8.81 0.97
N ARG A 81 5.33 -7.79 1.66
CA ARG A 81 4.33 -7.91 2.72
C ARG A 81 3.28 -6.83 2.54
N LEU A 82 2.02 -7.22 2.65
CA LEU A 82 0.89 -6.29 2.61
C LEU A 82 0.78 -5.49 3.91
N PRO A 83 0.49 -4.16 3.84
CA PRO A 83 0.10 -3.38 5.01
C PRO A 83 -1.19 -3.92 5.65
N ALA A 84 -1.21 -4.00 6.98
CA ALA A 84 -2.37 -4.42 7.76
C ALA A 84 -3.59 -3.54 7.51
N GLU A 85 -3.36 -2.22 7.47
CA GLU A 85 -4.37 -1.19 7.27
C GLU A 85 -5.08 -1.33 5.90
N LEU A 86 -4.37 -1.83 4.88
CA LEU A 86 -4.96 -2.14 3.57
C LEU A 86 -5.95 -3.31 3.66
N ILE A 87 -5.54 -4.37 4.35
CA ILE A 87 -6.37 -5.56 4.55
C ILE A 87 -7.64 -5.18 5.32
N ASP A 88 -7.48 -4.46 6.43
CA ASP A 88 -8.57 -4.02 7.28
C ASP A 88 -9.53 -3.06 6.55
N PHE A 89 -8.99 -2.12 5.79
CA PHE A 89 -9.80 -1.16 5.03
C PHE A 89 -10.70 -1.87 4.01
N ILE A 90 -10.15 -2.80 3.20
CA ILE A 90 -10.93 -3.49 2.16
C ILE A 90 -11.96 -4.44 2.77
N ILE A 91 -11.59 -5.23 3.79
CA ILE A 91 -12.53 -6.17 4.44
C ILE A 91 -13.65 -5.40 5.17
N GLY A 92 -13.30 -4.27 5.77
CA GLY A 92 -14.19 -3.39 6.51
C GLY A 92 -15.13 -2.55 5.64
N ASP A 93 -14.81 -2.34 4.36
CA ASP A 93 -15.63 -1.53 3.45
C ASP A 93 -16.96 -2.21 3.13
N LYS A 94 -18.01 -1.82 3.85
CA LYS A 94 -19.39 -2.29 3.58
C LYS A 94 -20.13 -1.43 2.56
N THR A 95 -19.49 -0.38 2.05
CA THR A 95 -20.09 0.61 1.16
C THR A 95 -19.73 0.43 -0.30
N GLY A 96 -18.76 -0.45 -0.61
CA GLY A 96 -18.25 -0.65 -1.98
C GLY A 96 -17.37 0.51 -2.45
N GLN A 97 -16.89 1.33 -1.53
CA GLN A 97 -16.00 2.46 -1.83
C GLN A 97 -14.66 2.02 -2.43
N SER A 98 -14.23 0.79 -2.11
CA SER A 98 -13.02 0.16 -2.62
C SER A 98 -13.18 -0.46 -4.02
N ASP A 99 -14.40 -0.62 -4.54
CA ASP A 99 -14.65 -1.39 -5.77
C ASP A 99 -13.93 -0.82 -7.00
N LEU A 100 -13.92 0.50 -7.15
CA LEU A 100 -13.24 1.14 -8.29
C LEU A 100 -11.74 0.85 -8.27
N ALA A 101 -11.10 1.02 -7.11
CA ALA A 101 -9.68 0.74 -6.94
C ALA A 101 -9.39 -0.77 -7.09
N ILE A 102 -10.20 -1.65 -6.51
CA ILE A 102 -10.03 -3.10 -6.66
C ILE A 102 -10.06 -3.49 -8.15
N ASN A 103 -11.06 -3.02 -8.89
CA ASN A 103 -11.22 -3.35 -10.30
C ASN A 103 -10.05 -2.86 -11.16
N GLU A 104 -9.47 -1.70 -10.83
CA GLU A 104 -8.32 -1.15 -11.55
C GLU A 104 -7.06 -2.01 -11.37
N TYR A 105 -6.83 -2.59 -10.19
CA TYR A 105 -5.57 -3.28 -9.87
C TYR A 105 -5.67 -4.81 -9.78
N ALA A 106 -6.88 -5.41 -9.77
CA ALA A 106 -7.08 -6.83 -9.46
C ALA A 106 -6.46 -7.83 -10.46
N GLU A 107 -6.12 -7.39 -11.67
CA GLU A 107 -5.40 -8.25 -12.64
C GLU A 107 -3.94 -8.46 -12.25
N GLU A 108 -3.31 -7.43 -11.67
CA GLU A 108 -1.90 -7.41 -11.31
C GLU A 108 -1.70 -7.79 -9.84
N LEU A 109 -2.57 -7.28 -8.96
CA LEU A 109 -2.56 -7.50 -7.52
C LEU A 109 -3.61 -8.54 -7.15
N LYS A 110 -3.30 -9.82 -7.39
CA LYS A 110 -4.26 -10.95 -7.26
C LYS A 110 -4.86 -11.10 -5.86
N PHE A 111 -4.14 -10.67 -4.82
CA PHE A 111 -4.63 -10.68 -3.44
C PHE A 111 -5.91 -9.84 -3.27
N LEU A 112 -6.15 -8.84 -4.13
CA LEU A 112 -7.37 -8.02 -4.07
C LEU A 112 -8.64 -8.84 -4.27
N LYS A 113 -8.61 -9.86 -5.13
CA LYS A 113 -9.75 -10.78 -5.31
C LYS A 113 -10.00 -11.62 -4.06
N CYS A 114 -8.94 -11.92 -3.30
CA CYS A 114 -9.06 -12.58 -2.01
C CYS A 114 -9.77 -11.67 -1.01
N LEU A 115 -9.31 -10.42 -0.87
CA LEU A 115 -9.89 -9.44 0.04
C LEU A 115 -11.34 -9.08 -0.31
N GLU A 116 -11.67 -8.96 -1.59
CA GLU A 116 -13.04 -8.78 -2.08
C GLU A 116 -13.93 -9.96 -1.68
N THR A 117 -13.48 -11.19 -1.90
CA THR A 117 -14.22 -12.39 -1.47
C THR A 117 -14.42 -12.41 0.05
N MET A 118 -13.42 -11.98 0.83
CA MET A 118 -13.50 -11.91 2.29
C MET A 118 -14.49 -10.86 2.77
N ARG A 119 -14.46 -9.66 2.19
CA ARG A 119 -15.37 -8.55 2.50
C ARG A 119 -16.84 -8.97 2.45
N ASP A 120 -17.17 -9.81 1.47
CA ASP A 120 -18.52 -10.31 1.20
C ASP A 120 -18.85 -11.60 1.97
N SER A 121 -17.94 -12.06 2.82
CA SER A 121 -18.07 -13.30 3.60
C SER A 121 -18.02 -13.04 5.12
N PRO A 122 -18.62 -13.94 5.93
CA PRO A 122 -18.51 -13.85 7.39
C PRO A 122 -17.06 -13.96 7.90
N PRO A 123 -16.67 -13.24 8.97
CA PRO A 123 -15.30 -13.25 9.52
C PRO A 123 -14.73 -14.63 9.84
N GLU A 124 -15.56 -15.56 10.29
CA GLU A 124 -15.16 -16.93 10.60
C GLU A 124 -14.62 -17.70 9.39
N LYS A 125 -14.90 -17.25 8.16
CA LYS A 125 -14.41 -17.86 6.92
C LYS A 125 -13.15 -17.22 6.37
N HIS A 126 -12.70 -16.08 6.93
CA HIS A 126 -11.61 -15.31 6.33
C HIS A 126 -10.30 -16.09 6.27
N VAL A 127 -9.95 -16.80 7.35
CA VAL A 127 -8.74 -17.65 7.37
C VAL A 127 -8.82 -18.75 6.32
N ASP A 128 -9.96 -19.42 6.21
CA ASP A 128 -10.17 -20.47 5.19
C ASP A 128 -10.03 -19.90 3.78
N ILE A 129 -10.61 -18.73 3.50
CA ILE A 129 -10.51 -18.09 2.18
C ILE A 129 -9.06 -17.77 1.82
N ALA A 130 -8.28 -17.20 2.75
CA ALA A 130 -6.87 -16.89 2.51
C ALA A 130 -6.05 -18.17 2.26
N LEU A 131 -6.30 -19.22 3.05
CA LEU A 131 -5.62 -20.52 2.92
C LEU A 131 -5.85 -21.14 1.55
N HIS A 132 -7.10 -21.19 1.08
CA HIS A 132 -7.43 -21.79 -0.22
C HIS A 132 -6.82 -21.03 -1.40
N ARG A 133 -6.50 -19.74 -1.22
CA ARG A 133 -5.89 -18.89 -2.24
C ARG A 133 -4.37 -18.78 -2.10
N GLY A 134 -3.78 -19.30 -1.03
CA GLY A 134 -2.34 -19.25 -0.78
C GLY A 134 -1.82 -17.86 -0.40
N GLU A 135 -2.68 -16.99 0.13
CA GLU A 135 -2.33 -15.60 0.44
C GLU A 135 -1.70 -15.50 1.84
N VAL A 136 -0.42 -15.83 1.94
CA VAL A 136 0.30 -16.00 3.22
C VAL A 136 0.29 -14.73 4.07
N ASP A 137 0.46 -13.55 3.49
CA ASP A 137 0.47 -12.31 4.26
C ASP A 137 -0.90 -11.97 4.85
N ILE A 138 -1.99 -12.32 4.14
CA ILE A 138 -3.34 -12.17 4.66
C ILE A 138 -3.57 -13.17 5.81
N ILE A 139 -3.12 -14.43 5.66
CA ILE A 139 -3.20 -15.42 6.76
C ILE A 139 -2.44 -14.90 7.98
N ARG A 140 -1.23 -14.37 7.76
CA ARG A 140 -0.39 -13.83 8.82
C ARG A 140 -1.11 -12.73 9.59
N HIS A 141 -1.66 -11.73 8.88
CA HIS A 141 -2.48 -10.66 9.47
C HIS A 141 -3.64 -11.21 10.30
N LEU A 142 -4.41 -12.16 9.76
CA LEU A 142 -5.60 -12.70 10.43
C LEU A 142 -5.31 -13.55 11.70
N VAL A 143 -4.07 -14.05 11.85
CA VAL A 143 -3.68 -14.96 12.92
C VAL A 143 -2.79 -14.28 13.95
N GLU A 144 -1.84 -13.44 13.52
CA GLU A 144 -0.86 -12.79 14.39
C GLU A 144 -1.39 -11.53 15.07
N ASP A 145 -2.29 -10.78 14.43
CA ASP A 145 -2.79 -9.49 14.95
C ASP A 145 -4.05 -9.63 15.82
N LYS A 146 -4.14 -10.73 16.59
CA LYS A 146 -5.21 -10.97 17.59
C LYS A 146 -4.82 -10.62 19.02
#